data_AF-A0A916YB67-F1
#
_entry.id   AF-A0A916YB67-F1
#
_cell.length_a   1.000
_cell.length_b   1.000
_cell.length_c   1.000
_cell.angle_alpha   90.00
_cell.angle_beta   90.00
_cell.angle_gamma   90.00
#
_symmetry.space_group_name_H-M   'P 1'
#
loop_
_entity.id
_entity.type
_entity.pdbx_description
1 polymer ?
#
loop_
_entity_poly.entity_id
_entity_poly.type
_entity_poly.pdbx_seq_one_letter_code
_entity_poly.pdbx_strand_id
1 'polypeptide(L)'
;MENSEIAQKIKKYHSDEIRLILFICATDLTKYSDDELVNFTEDIEGRIEVLFEPTFLSSISDYIQIDKGIIKDFHKLRNTLTNLYSSQWHKKMKDNKTYWFKVNNLSLDILQKLRLNYIEPLTFIENNFEVDWIYEI
;
A
#
# COMPACT_ATOMS: atom_id res chain seq x y z
N MET A 1 -19.34 13.19 20.19
CA MET A 1 -19.05 11.75 20.11
C MET A 1 -18.93 11.29 18.66
N GLU A 2 -19.86 11.62 17.77
CA GLU A 2 -19.81 11.27 16.32
C GLU A 2 -18.50 11.66 15.60
N ASN A 3 -17.94 12.84 15.88
CA ASN A 3 -16.68 13.28 15.24
C ASN A 3 -15.48 12.36 15.54
N SER A 4 -15.49 11.64 16.66
CA SER A 4 -14.40 10.72 17.02
C SER A 4 -14.50 9.40 16.25
N GLU A 5 -15.71 8.90 16.02
CA GLU A 5 -15.93 7.64 15.30
C GLU A 5 -15.61 7.80 13.81
N ILE A 6 -16.02 8.92 13.21
CA ILE A 6 -15.69 9.25 11.82
C ILE A 6 -14.16 9.35 11.65
N ALA A 7 -13.48 10.05 12.57
CA ALA A 7 -12.02 10.17 12.52
C ALA A 7 -11.31 8.81 12.64
N GLN A 8 -11.81 7.89 13.46
CA GLN A 8 -11.26 6.54 13.57
C GLN A 8 -11.48 5.71 12.31
N LYS A 9 -12.66 5.80 11.69
CA LYS A 9 -12.96 5.13 10.40
C LYS A 9 -12.01 5.61 9.29
N ILE A 10 -11.76 6.92 9.21
CA ILE A 10 -10.82 7.51 8.25
C ILE A 10 -9.39 6.99 8.48
N LYS A 11 -8.92 6.98 9.74
CA LYS A 11 -7.59 6.45 10.09
C LYS A 11 -7.45 4.96 9.76
N LYS A 12 -8.49 4.18 10.03
CA LYS A 12 -8.55 2.75 9.67
C LYS A 12 -8.42 2.60 8.16
N TYR A 13 -9.23 3.32 7.40
CA TYR A 13 -9.22 3.27 5.94
C TYR A 13 -7.82 3.55 5.37
N HIS A 14 -7.17 4.64 5.79
CA HIS A 14 -5.81 4.94 5.35
C HIS A 14 -4.77 3.92 5.80
N SER A 15 -4.93 3.35 7.00
CA SER A 15 -4.09 2.25 7.44
C SER A 15 -4.24 1.03 6.54
N ASP A 16 -5.47 0.71 6.12
CA ASP A 16 -5.74 -0.42 5.23
C ASP A 16 -5.20 -0.14 3.81
N GLU A 17 -5.30 1.10 3.31
CA GLU A 17 -4.65 1.50 2.05
C GLU A 17 -3.12 1.35 2.10
N ILE A 18 -2.49 1.80 3.19
CA ILE A 18 -1.03 1.63 3.39
C ILE A 18 -0.66 0.14 3.36
N ARG A 19 -1.44 -0.70 4.04
CA ARG A 19 -1.22 -2.16 4.07
C ARG A 19 -1.37 -2.79 2.69
N LEU A 20 -2.43 -2.43 1.96
CA LEU A 20 -2.65 -2.91 0.60
C LEU A 20 -1.45 -2.60 -0.30
N ILE A 21 -0.98 -1.35 -0.30
CA ILE A 21 0.19 -0.95 -1.10
C ILE A 21 1.43 -1.77 -0.71
N LEU A 22 1.67 -1.97 0.60
CA LEU A 22 2.78 -2.79 1.07
C LEU A 22 2.65 -4.25 0.62
N PHE A 23 1.46 -4.83 0.68
CA PHE A 23 1.21 -6.20 0.24
C PHE A 23 1.42 -6.35 -1.26
N ILE A 24 0.90 -5.43 -2.08
CA ILE A 24 1.15 -5.43 -3.54
C ILE A 24 2.65 -5.43 -3.82
N CYS A 25 3.38 -4.51 -3.18
CA CYS A 25 4.82 -4.37 -3.39
C CYS A 25 5.63 -5.59 -2.90
N ALA A 26 5.19 -6.22 -1.82
CA ALA A 26 5.83 -7.42 -1.25
C ALA A 26 5.51 -8.73 -2.00
N THR A 27 4.55 -8.70 -2.93
CA THR A 27 4.07 -9.90 -3.64
C THR A 27 4.96 -10.28 -4.84
N ASP A 28 5.08 -11.59 -5.10
CA ASP A 28 5.57 -12.10 -6.39
C ASP A 28 4.47 -11.94 -7.45
N LEU A 29 4.64 -10.94 -8.31
CA LEU A 29 3.63 -10.53 -9.29
C LEU A 29 3.69 -11.29 -10.62
N THR A 30 4.59 -12.27 -10.75
CA THR A 30 4.80 -13.02 -12.00
C THR A 30 3.57 -13.80 -12.47
N LYS A 31 2.66 -14.15 -11.56
CA LYS A 31 1.45 -14.93 -11.83
C LYS A 31 0.19 -14.11 -12.11
N TYR A 32 0.22 -12.81 -11.87
CA TYR A 32 -0.94 -11.95 -12.07
C TYR A 32 -1.11 -11.63 -13.57
N SER A 33 -2.35 -11.48 -14.00
CA SER A 33 -2.71 -10.99 -15.33
C SER A 33 -2.32 -9.52 -15.50
N ASP A 34 -2.26 -9.03 -16.74
CA ASP A 34 -1.94 -7.63 -16.98
C ASP A 34 -3.03 -6.70 -16.43
N ASP A 35 -4.30 -7.10 -16.49
CA ASP A 35 -5.43 -6.33 -15.96
C ASP A 35 -5.33 -6.16 -14.43
N GLU A 36 -5.01 -7.23 -13.69
CA GLU A 36 -4.78 -7.16 -12.24
C GLU A 36 -3.62 -6.22 -11.90
N LEU A 37 -2.55 -6.24 -12.70
CA LEU A 37 -1.42 -5.35 -12.47
C LEU A 37 -1.73 -3.89 -12.81
N VAL A 38 -2.57 -3.63 -13.81
CA VAL A 38 -3.08 -2.28 -14.07
C VAL A 38 -3.86 -1.80 -12.85
N ASN A 39 -4.77 -2.60 -12.31
CA ASN A 39 -5.52 -2.26 -11.10
C ASN A 39 -4.59 -1.97 -9.92
N PHE A 40 -3.57 -2.80 -9.70
CA PHE A 40 -2.56 -2.54 -8.67
C PHE A 40 -1.79 -1.24 -8.89
N THR A 41 -1.46 -0.89 -10.14
CA THR A 41 -0.83 0.40 -10.41
C THR A 41 -1.76 1.57 -10.08
N GLU A 42 -3.05 1.47 -10.38
CA GLU A 42 -4.05 2.48 -10.03
C GLU A 42 -4.26 2.58 -8.51
N ASP A 43 -4.18 1.45 -7.80
CA ASP A 43 -4.27 1.41 -6.34
C ASP A 43 -3.06 2.05 -5.63
N ILE A 44 -1.94 2.19 -6.33
CA ILE A 44 -0.71 2.82 -5.82
C ILE A 44 -0.61 4.28 -6.27
N GLU A 45 -0.84 4.53 -7.55
CA GLU A 45 -0.59 5.81 -8.21
C GLU A 45 -1.45 6.93 -7.61
N GLY A 46 -0.82 8.06 -7.25
CA GLY A 46 -1.46 9.17 -6.56
C GLY A 46 -1.67 8.96 -5.05
N ARG A 47 -1.97 7.73 -4.61
CA ARG A 47 -2.15 7.42 -3.18
C ARG A 47 -0.85 7.43 -2.42
N ILE A 48 0.19 6.78 -2.95
CA ILE A 48 1.48 6.66 -2.25
C ILE A 48 2.15 8.02 -2.03
N GLU A 49 1.94 8.99 -2.91
CA GLU A 49 2.47 10.35 -2.77
C GLU A 49 1.87 11.11 -1.61
N VAL A 50 0.72 10.71 -1.10
CA VAL A 50 0.07 11.30 0.09
C VAL A 50 0.31 10.41 1.30
N LEU A 51 -0.02 9.12 1.18
CA LEU A 51 -0.02 8.19 2.30
C LEU A 51 1.39 7.92 2.85
N PHE A 52 2.44 8.00 2.02
CA PHE A 52 3.81 7.75 2.44
C PHE A 52 4.61 9.05 2.66
N GLU A 53 3.93 10.20 2.71
CA GLU A 53 4.55 11.45 3.15
C GLU A 53 4.92 11.36 4.63
N PRO A 54 6.13 11.78 5.03
CA PRO A 54 6.53 11.75 6.43
C PRO A 54 5.58 12.52 7.36
N THR A 55 5.00 13.63 6.89
CA THR A 55 4.05 14.44 7.65
C THR A 55 2.74 13.70 7.87
N PHE A 56 2.18 13.06 6.84
CA PHE A 56 0.98 12.25 6.95
C PHE A 56 1.19 11.06 7.87
N LEU A 57 2.24 10.27 7.65
CA LEU A 57 2.60 9.12 8.49
C LEU A 57 2.81 9.52 9.96
N SER A 58 3.46 10.65 10.22
CA SER A 58 3.60 11.17 11.58
C SER A 58 2.23 11.48 12.21
N SER A 59 1.28 12.02 11.45
CA SER A 59 -0.06 12.37 11.95
C SER A 59 -0.91 11.17 12.35
N ILE A 60 -0.64 9.99 11.78
CA ILE A 60 -1.33 8.73 12.11
C ILE A 60 -0.44 7.75 12.90
N SER A 61 0.76 8.17 13.30
CA SER A 61 1.79 7.28 13.83
C SER A 61 1.38 6.52 15.09
N ASP A 62 0.63 7.17 15.98
CA ASP A 62 0.08 6.53 17.19
C ASP A 62 -0.92 5.42 16.87
N TYR A 63 -1.62 5.52 15.74
CA TYR A 63 -2.62 4.52 15.32
C TYR A 63 -1.97 3.29 14.68
N ILE A 64 -0.98 3.51 13.82
CA ILE A 64 -0.29 2.43 13.09
C ILE A 64 1.03 1.97 13.75
N GLN A 65 1.39 2.56 14.89
CA GLN A 65 2.59 2.24 15.69
C GLN A 65 3.90 2.32 14.91
N ILE A 66 4.11 3.43 14.21
CA ILE A 66 5.33 3.65 13.41
C ILE A 66 6.30 4.62 14.06
N ASP A 67 7.58 4.29 14.02
CA ASP A 67 8.65 5.16 14.48
C ASP A 67 9.30 5.96 13.33
N LYS A 68 10.20 6.89 13.68
CA LYS A 68 10.94 7.72 12.71
C LYS A 68 11.80 6.91 11.75
N GLY A 69 12.27 5.73 12.13
CA GLY A 69 13.03 4.83 11.27
C GLY A 69 12.13 4.25 10.17
N ILE A 70 10.96 3.74 10.55
CA ILE A 70 9.97 3.19 9.63
C ILE A 70 9.45 4.28 8.67
N ILE A 71 9.19 5.50 9.16
CA ILE A 71 8.79 6.64 8.31
C ILE A 71 9.85 6.92 7.22
N LYS A 72 11.14 6.88 7.55
CA LYS A 72 12.20 7.06 6.55
C LYS A 72 12.18 5.96 5.48
N ASP A 73 11.85 4.73 5.86
CA ASP A 73 11.79 3.62 4.91
C ASP A 73 10.55 3.73 4.00
N PHE A 74 9.40 4.14 4.53
CA PHE A 74 8.23 4.51 3.70
C PHE A 74 8.57 5.61 2.69
N HIS A 75 9.29 6.66 3.11
CA HIS A 75 9.70 7.73 2.22
C HIS A 75 10.66 7.23 1.11
N LYS A 76 11.57 6.30 1.42
CA LYS A 76 12.42 5.65 0.40
C LYS A 76 11.58 4.80 -0.57
N LEU A 77 10.61 4.04 -0.04
CA LEU A 77 9.72 3.21 -0.85
C LEU A 77 8.91 4.07 -1.81
N ARG A 78 8.32 5.17 -1.32
CA ARG A 78 7.65 6.19 -2.14
C ARG A 78 8.55 6.65 -3.28
N ASN A 79 9.74 7.17 -2.98
CA ASN A 79 10.64 7.68 -4.02
C ASN A 79 11.05 6.60 -5.03
N THR A 80 11.16 5.34 -4.58
CA THR A 80 11.50 4.22 -5.47
C THR A 80 10.34 3.92 -6.42
N LEU A 81 9.10 3.91 -5.93
CA LEU A 81 7.90 3.66 -6.72
C LEU A 81 7.58 4.82 -7.67
N THR A 82 7.63 6.06 -7.22
CA THR A 82 7.35 7.22 -8.08
C THR A 82 8.34 7.34 -9.24
N ASN A 83 9.59 6.88 -9.06
CA ASN A 83 10.56 6.80 -10.14
C ASN A 83 10.24 5.72 -11.19
N LEU A 84 9.33 4.78 -10.89
CA LEU A 84 8.86 3.78 -11.84
C LEU A 84 7.72 4.30 -12.71
N TYR A 85 7.05 5.37 -12.30
CA TYR A 85 5.89 5.92 -12.99
C TYR A 85 6.27 6.30 -14.41
N SER A 86 5.67 5.58 -15.34
CA SER A 86 5.74 5.84 -16.76
C SER A 86 4.60 5.10 -17.43
N SER A 87 4.43 5.34 -18.73
CA SER A 87 3.59 4.49 -19.56
C SER A 87 3.95 3.01 -19.34
N GLN A 88 2.92 2.18 -19.14
CA GLN A 88 3.00 0.74 -18.95
C GLN A 88 3.88 0.26 -17.78
N TRP A 89 3.97 1.02 -16.68
CA TRP A 89 4.78 0.62 -15.54
C TRP A 89 4.29 -0.67 -14.83
N HIS A 90 3.02 -1.06 -15.00
CA HIS A 90 2.51 -2.37 -14.60
C HIS A 90 3.36 -3.53 -15.14
N LYS A 91 3.90 -3.42 -16.37
CA LYS A 91 4.79 -4.44 -16.95
C LYS A 91 6.12 -4.54 -16.20
N LYS A 92 6.60 -3.44 -15.62
CA LYS A 92 7.82 -3.42 -14.82
C LYS A 92 7.65 -4.13 -13.48
N MET A 93 6.42 -4.36 -13.03
CA MET A 93 6.11 -5.10 -11.80
C MET A 93 6.33 -6.61 -11.96
N LYS A 94 6.13 -7.16 -13.18
CA LYS A 94 6.45 -8.56 -13.52
C LYS A 94 7.93 -8.79 -13.73
N ASP A 95 8.59 -7.79 -14.31
CA ASP A 95 10.00 -7.87 -14.59
C ASP A 95 10.77 -7.86 -13.26
N ASN A 96 11.26 -9.03 -12.86
CA ASN A 96 12.12 -9.25 -11.69
C ASN A 96 13.52 -8.60 -11.84
N LYS A 97 13.59 -7.51 -12.61
CA LYS A 97 14.75 -6.64 -12.77
C LYS A 97 15.01 -5.90 -11.46
N THR A 98 16.21 -5.34 -11.36
CA THR A 98 16.79 -4.72 -10.16
C THR A 98 15.91 -3.66 -9.47
N TYR A 99 14.94 -3.04 -10.15
CA TYR A 99 14.10 -2.00 -9.55
C TYR A 99 12.91 -2.56 -8.77
N TRP A 100 12.11 -3.46 -9.36
CA TRP A 100 10.98 -4.04 -8.63
C TRP A 100 11.47 -4.89 -7.45
N PHE A 101 12.59 -5.58 -7.62
CA PHE A 101 13.26 -6.27 -6.51
C PHE A 101 13.61 -5.34 -5.34
N LYS A 102 14.01 -4.08 -5.59
CA LYS A 102 14.26 -3.10 -4.52
C LYS A 102 12.97 -2.67 -3.82
N VAL A 103 11.91 -2.43 -4.59
CA VAL A 103 10.58 -2.12 -4.06
C VAL A 103 10.13 -3.26 -3.14
N ASN A 104 10.20 -4.49 -3.62
CA ASN A 104 9.81 -5.69 -2.89
C ASN A 104 10.57 -5.84 -1.56
N ASN A 105 11.90 -5.77 -1.58
CA ASN A 105 12.70 -5.89 -0.35
C ASN A 105 12.40 -4.76 0.66
N LEU A 106 12.25 -3.52 0.19
CA LEU A 106 11.88 -2.41 1.09
C LEU A 106 10.50 -2.64 1.72
N SER A 107 9.53 -3.13 0.96
CA SER A 107 8.19 -3.43 1.48
C SER A 107 8.21 -4.57 2.49
N LEU A 108 8.96 -5.65 2.22
CA LEU A 108 9.14 -6.75 3.17
C LEU A 108 9.80 -6.29 4.48
N ASP A 109 10.86 -5.47 4.39
CA ASP A 109 11.52 -4.90 5.57
C ASP A 109 10.56 -4.03 6.40
N ILE A 110 9.73 -3.21 5.74
CA ILE A 110 8.72 -2.38 6.41
C ILE A 110 7.67 -3.27 7.09
N LEU A 111 7.11 -4.26 6.39
CA LEU A 111 6.14 -5.21 6.96
C LEU A 111 6.70 -5.91 8.21
N GLN A 112 7.96 -6.35 8.15
CA GLN A 112 8.62 -6.98 9.30
C GLN A 112 8.76 -6.01 10.48
N LYS A 113 9.18 -4.76 10.25
CA LYS A 113 9.30 -3.75 11.31
C LYS A 113 7.96 -3.41 11.95
N LEU A 114 6.90 -3.39 11.15
CA LEU A 114 5.52 -3.20 11.60
C LEU A 114 4.91 -4.44 12.27
N ARG A 115 5.59 -5.59 12.21
CA ARG A 115 5.08 -6.90 12.66
C ARG A 115 3.74 -7.26 12.01
N LEU A 116 3.58 -6.89 10.74
CA LEU A 116 2.41 -7.24 9.95
C LEU A 116 2.65 -8.57 9.25
N ASN A 117 1.67 -9.46 9.36
CA ASN A 117 1.66 -10.68 8.56
C ASN A 117 1.31 -10.31 7.13
N TYR A 118 2.05 -10.86 6.17
CA TYR A 118 1.73 -10.75 4.77
C TYR A 118 0.35 -11.40 4.50
N ILE A 119 -0.47 -10.70 3.74
CA ILE A 119 -1.73 -11.19 3.17
C ILE A 119 -1.63 -10.95 1.66
N GLU A 120 -2.09 -11.91 0.87
CA GLU A 120 -2.14 -11.75 -0.58
C GLU A 120 -3.04 -10.55 -0.96
N PRO A 121 -2.63 -9.66 -1.90
CA PRO A 121 -3.32 -8.41 -2.16
C PRO A 121 -4.81 -8.53 -2.51
N LEU A 122 -5.19 -9.43 -3.42
CA LEU A 122 -6.60 -9.59 -3.83
C LEU A 122 -7.45 -10.10 -2.66
N THR A 123 -6.93 -11.07 -1.92
CA THR A 123 -7.53 -11.57 -0.68
C THR A 123 -7.70 -10.44 0.35
N PHE A 124 -6.74 -9.53 0.45
CA PHE A 124 -6.84 -8.38 1.34
C PHE A 124 -7.93 -7.40 0.88
N ILE A 125 -8.03 -7.14 -0.43
CA ILE A 125 -9.07 -6.30 -1.04
C ILE A 125 -10.46 -6.83 -0.72
N GLU A 126 -10.70 -8.11 -1.02
CA GLU A 126 -11.97 -8.80 -0.77
C GLU A 126 -12.42 -8.66 0.70
N ASN A 127 -11.50 -8.86 1.64
CA ASN A 127 -11.84 -8.87 3.06
C ASN A 127 -12.00 -7.48 3.71
N ASN A 128 -11.45 -6.41 3.11
CA ASN A 128 -11.34 -5.11 3.79
C ASN A 128 -11.98 -3.94 3.01
N PHE A 129 -12.22 -4.10 1.71
CA PHE A 129 -12.72 -3.03 0.84
C PHE A 129 -14.00 -3.40 0.08
N GLU A 130 -14.45 -4.66 0.11
CA GLU A 130 -15.77 -4.99 -0.43
C GLU A 130 -16.86 -4.31 0.40
N VAL A 131 -17.50 -3.35 -0.26
CA VAL A 131 -18.74 -2.72 0.17
C VAL A 131 -19.85 -3.68 -0.24
N ASP A 132 -20.59 -4.21 0.74
CA ASP A 132 -21.93 -4.74 0.51
C ASP A 132 -22.77 -3.60 -0.13
N TRP A 133 -22.89 -3.62 -1.46
CA TRP A 133 -23.93 -2.88 -2.15
C TRP A 133 -25.25 -3.61 -1.88
N ILE A 134 -25.78 -3.47 -0.66
CA ILE A 134 -27.20 -3.76 -0.44
C ILE A 134 -27.95 -2.68 -1.22
N TYR A 135 -28.28 -3.01 -2.47
CA TYR A 135 -29.41 -2.41 -3.14
C TYR A 135 -30.64 -2.83 -2.34
N GLU A 136 -31.01 -2.03 -1.33
CA GLU A 136 -32.40 -2.01 -0.88
C GLU A 136 -33.21 -1.43 -2.04
N ILE A 137 -33.76 -2.33 -2.87
CA ILE A 137 -34.86 -2.07 -3.78
C ILE A 137 -36.16 -2.36 -3.04
#